data_AF-A0A1V8USN7-F1
#
_entry.id   AF-A0A1V8USN7-F1
#
_cell.length_a   1.000
_cell.length_b   1.000
_cell.length_c   1.000
_cell.angle_alpha   90.00
_cell.angle_beta   90.00
_cell.angle_gamma   90.00
#
_symmetry.space_group_name_H-M   'P 1'
#
loop_
_entity.id
_entity.type
_entity.pdbx_description
1 polymer ?
#
loop_
_entity_poly.entity_id
_entity_poly.type
_entity_poly.pdbx_seq_one_letter_code
_entity_poly.pdbx_strand_id
1 'polypeptide(L)'
;DPEKALGTTHASSQHGSDSDAESTNGESSKQLSGRPDLPALLREEFTSASAPERIGVFVCGPLSMQNDVSNTVAEAQVELLKGRRKDIYLHMEHFSWA
;
A
#
# COMPACT_ATOMS: atom_id res chain seq x y z
N ASP A 1 0.48 26.07 -39.50
CA ASP A 1 1.83 26.06 -40.06
C ASP A 1 2.84 25.93 -38.92
N PRO A 2 3.65 24.87 -38.86
CA PRO A 2 4.57 24.56 -37.77
C PRO A 2 5.97 25.10 -38.05
N GLU A 3 6.56 25.88 -37.12
CA GLU A 3 7.92 26.39 -37.29
C GLU A 3 8.87 25.93 -36.16
N LYS A 4 9.97 25.33 -36.60
CA LYS A 4 11.08 24.65 -35.90
C LYS A 4 11.99 25.56 -35.06
N ALA A 5 12.65 24.95 -34.06
CA ALA A 5 14.13 24.93 -33.91
C ALA A 5 14.54 23.80 -32.92
N LEU A 6 15.22 22.71 -33.34
CA LEU A 6 16.68 22.44 -33.17
C LEU A 6 17.29 23.12 -31.92
N GLY A 7 17.91 22.48 -30.92
CA GLY A 7 18.54 21.17 -30.75
C GLY A 7 19.83 21.41 -29.95
N THR A 8 20.03 20.79 -28.79
CA THR A 8 21.34 20.72 -28.10
C THR A 8 21.38 19.49 -27.19
N THR A 9 22.41 18.68 -27.37
CA THR A 9 22.67 17.40 -26.70
C THR A 9 23.85 17.52 -25.73
N HIS A 10 23.78 16.71 -24.66
CA HIS A 10 24.83 16.24 -23.72
C HIS A 10 25.28 17.14 -22.55
N ALA A 11 24.93 16.72 -21.32
CA ALA A 11 25.90 16.22 -20.33
C ALA A 11 25.17 15.61 -19.11
N SER A 12 25.44 14.33 -18.82
CA SER A 12 25.09 13.69 -17.55
C SER A 12 25.93 14.32 -16.42
N SER A 13 25.31 14.63 -15.28
CA SER A 13 26.03 14.90 -14.03
C SER A 13 25.49 13.95 -12.96
N GLN A 14 26.40 13.11 -12.46
CA GLN A 14 26.23 12.13 -11.38
C GLN A 14 26.18 12.88 -10.04
N HIS A 15 25.19 12.60 -9.19
CA HIS A 15 25.22 11.65 -8.05
C HIS A 15 26.17 12.03 -6.91
N GLY A 16 25.59 12.11 -5.70
CA GLY A 16 26.31 12.18 -4.43
C GLY A 16 25.66 13.14 -3.43
N SER A 17 24.45 12.82 -2.95
CA SER A 17 23.93 13.46 -1.75
C SER A 17 24.06 12.44 -0.62
N ASP A 18 25.17 12.55 0.12
CA ASP A 18 25.40 11.73 1.31
C ASP A 18 24.33 12.09 2.35
N SER A 19 23.40 11.16 2.57
CA SER A 19 22.50 11.19 3.71
C SER A 19 23.00 10.12 4.66
N ASP A 20 23.63 10.56 5.75
CA ASP A 20 24.01 9.71 6.88
C ASP A 20 22.74 9.08 7.48
N ALA A 21 22.39 7.89 6.97
CA ALA A 21 21.33 7.08 7.54
C ALA A 21 21.88 6.37 8.78
N GLU A 22 21.61 6.97 9.94
CA GLU A 22 21.80 6.35 11.24
C GLU A 22 21.09 4.98 11.23
N SER A 23 21.87 3.91 11.42
CA SER A 23 21.40 2.54 11.42
C SER A 23 20.53 2.29 12.65
N THR A 24 19.23 2.52 12.53
CA THR A 24 18.24 1.86 13.37
C THR A 24 18.29 0.37 13.01
N ASN A 25 18.46 -0.50 14.00
CA ASN A 25 18.50 -1.96 13.85
C ASN A 25 17.15 -2.46 13.29
N GLY A 26 16.98 -2.34 11.97
CA GLY A 26 15.77 -2.64 11.24
C GLY A 26 15.70 -4.12 10.93
N GLU A 27 14.57 -4.73 11.24
CA GLU A 27 14.23 -6.05 10.74
C GLU A 27 14.43 -6.05 9.22
N SER A 28 15.16 -7.05 8.71
CA SER A 28 15.44 -7.15 7.28
C SER A 28 14.12 -7.37 6.52
N SER A 29 13.61 -6.31 5.89
CA SER A 29 12.43 -6.39 5.04
C SER A 29 12.75 -7.21 3.79
N LYS A 30 11.94 -8.23 3.52
CA LYS A 30 12.07 -9.05 2.30
C LYS A 30 11.39 -8.34 1.13
N GLN A 31 12.13 -8.12 0.05
CA GLN A 31 11.56 -7.66 -1.21
C GLN A 31 10.93 -8.85 -1.95
N LEU A 32 9.64 -8.74 -2.25
CA LEU A 32 8.90 -9.71 -3.05
C LEU A 32 8.65 -9.16 -4.46
N SER A 33 8.45 -10.05 -5.44
CA SER A 33 8.15 -9.67 -6.83
C SER A 33 6.64 -9.75 -7.12
N GLY A 34 6.18 -8.90 -8.04
CA GLY A 34 4.79 -8.88 -8.50
C GLY A 34 3.83 -8.08 -7.63
N ARG A 35 2.52 -8.14 -7.97
CA ARG A 35 1.43 -7.53 -7.19
C ARG A 35 1.08 -8.46 -6.02
N PRO A 36 0.99 -7.96 -4.77
CA PRO A 36 0.52 -8.78 -3.66
C PRO A 36 -0.96 -9.15 -3.84
N ASP A 37 -1.32 -10.34 -3.36
CA ASP A 37 -2.72 -10.73 -3.18
C ASP A 37 -3.25 -10.10 -1.89
N LEU A 38 -3.65 -8.83 -1.99
CA LEU A 38 -4.19 -8.07 -0.84
C LEU A 38 -5.41 -8.75 -0.21
N PRO A 39 -6.39 -9.29 -0.98
CA PRO A 39 -7.49 -10.05 -0.38
C PRO A 39 -7.04 -11.23 0.47
N ALA A 40 -6.08 -12.04 0.01
CA ALA A 40 -5.58 -13.18 0.78
C ALA A 40 -4.89 -12.73 2.08
N LEU A 41 -4.01 -11.73 1.98
CA LEU A 41 -3.27 -11.19 3.13
C LEU A 41 -4.20 -10.60 4.20
N LEU A 42 -5.20 -9.82 3.78
CA LEU A 42 -6.18 -9.25 4.72
C LEU A 42 -6.99 -10.34 5.45
N ARG A 43 -7.42 -11.39 4.73
CA ARG A 43 -8.15 -12.50 5.37
C ARG A 43 -7.28 -13.26 6.37
N GLU A 44 -6.01 -13.49 6.05
CA GLU A 44 -5.06 -14.09 6.97
C GLU A 44 -4.94 -13.24 8.25
N GLU A 45 -4.75 -11.92 8.10
CA GLU A 45 -4.63 -11.02 9.24
C GLU A 45 -5.90 -10.96 10.09
N PHE A 46 -7.08 -10.85 9.48
CA PHE A 46 -8.34 -10.78 10.22
C PHE A 46 -8.64 -12.07 11.00
N THR A 47 -8.21 -13.22 10.48
CA THR A 47 -8.48 -14.53 11.09
C THR A 47 -7.37 -15.02 12.01
N SER A 48 -6.20 -14.37 12.00
CA SER A 48 -5.08 -14.69 12.87
C SER A 48 -5.49 -14.70 14.35
N ALA A 49 -5.05 -15.72 15.10
CA ALA A 49 -5.32 -15.83 16.53
C ALA A 49 -4.65 -14.71 17.34
N SER A 50 -3.55 -14.14 16.84
CA SER A 50 -2.82 -13.03 17.46
C SER A 50 -3.33 -11.64 17.07
N ALA A 51 -4.21 -11.54 16.06
CA ALA A 51 -4.66 -10.23 15.60
C ALA A 51 -5.46 -9.49 16.68
N PRO A 52 -5.32 -8.16 16.79
CA PRO A 52 -5.94 -7.35 17.82
C PRO A 52 -7.47 -7.34 17.73
N GLU A 53 -8.14 -6.90 18.80
CA GLU A 53 -9.60 -6.79 18.84
C GLU A 53 -10.16 -5.78 17.83
N ARG A 54 -9.36 -4.75 17.50
CA ARG A 54 -9.68 -3.73 16.50
C ARG A 54 -8.59 -3.63 15.46
N ILE A 55 -8.97 -3.61 14.18
CA ILE A 55 -8.05 -3.51 13.03
C ILE A 55 -8.47 -2.33 12.16
N GLY A 56 -7.52 -1.44 11.87
CA GLY A 56 -7.70 -0.36 10.90
C GLY A 56 -6.98 -0.69 9.60
N VAL A 57 -7.68 -0.57 8.48
CA VAL A 57 -7.13 -0.71 7.13
C VAL A 57 -7.17 0.64 6.44
N PHE A 58 -6.02 1.08 5.93
CA PHE A 58 -5.86 2.35 5.20
C PHE A 58 -5.38 2.03 3.79
N VAL A 59 -6.04 2.58 2.77
CA VAL A 59 -5.68 2.30 1.37
C VAL A 59 -5.70 3.58 0.53
N CYS A 60 -4.60 3.82 -0.17
CA CYS A 60 -4.48 4.78 -1.27
C CYS A 60 -3.81 4.07 -2.45
N GLY A 61 -4.34 4.25 -3.66
CA GLY A 61 -3.78 3.65 -4.86
C GLY A 61 -4.78 3.52 -6.00
N PRO A 62 -4.50 2.72 -7.03
CA PRO A 62 -5.43 2.52 -8.14
C PRO A 62 -6.79 1.99 -7.68
N LEU A 63 -7.86 2.39 -8.38
CA LEU A 63 -9.23 2.00 -8.03
C LEU A 63 -9.43 0.48 -7.92
N SER A 64 -8.72 -0.32 -8.73
CA SER A 64 -8.76 -1.77 -8.64
C SER A 64 -8.24 -2.31 -7.31
N MET A 65 -7.14 -1.73 -6.80
CA MET A 65 -6.59 -2.07 -5.47
C MET A 65 -7.54 -1.65 -4.36
N GLN A 66 -8.05 -0.42 -4.44
CA GLN A 66 -9.03 0.11 -3.51
C GLN A 66 -10.29 -0.78 -3.43
N ASN A 67 -10.78 -1.27 -4.59
CA ASN A 67 -11.93 -2.17 -4.66
C ASN A 67 -11.64 -3.54 -4.03
N ASP A 68 -10.49 -4.15 -4.32
CA ASP A 68 -10.09 -5.43 -3.74
C ASP A 68 -10.07 -5.37 -2.20
N VAL A 69 -9.48 -4.30 -1.65
CA VAL A 69 -9.43 -4.04 -0.21
C VAL A 69 -10.83 -3.79 0.35
N SER A 70 -11.62 -2.92 -0.28
CA SER A 70 -12.96 -2.55 0.19
C SER A 70 -13.90 -3.74 0.25
N ASN A 71 -13.90 -4.60 -0.78
CA ASN A 71 -14.75 -5.79 -0.81
C ASN A 71 -14.33 -6.80 0.27
N THR A 72 -13.04 -7.02 0.44
CA THR A 72 -12.52 -7.96 1.45
C THR A 72 -12.83 -7.49 2.88
N VAL A 73 -12.71 -6.19 3.15
CA VAL A 73 -13.09 -5.63 4.46
C VAL A 73 -14.60 -5.75 4.70
N ALA A 74 -15.42 -5.46 3.69
CA ALA A 74 -16.87 -5.58 3.80
C ALA A 74 -17.31 -7.02 4.12
N GLU A 75 -16.70 -8.03 3.48
CA GLU A 75 -16.92 -9.45 3.79
C GLU A 75 -16.62 -9.75 5.27
N ALA A 76 -15.49 -9.27 5.78
CA ALA A 76 -15.08 -9.49 7.17
C ALA A 76 -16.01 -8.78 8.17
N GLN A 77 -16.46 -7.55 7.86
CA GLN A 77 -17.43 -6.82 8.67
C GLN A 77 -18.80 -7.52 8.71
N VAL A 78 -19.23 -8.15 7.62
CA VAL A 78 -20.47 -8.96 7.61
C VAL A 78 -20.35 -10.18 8.52
N GLU A 79 -19.20 -10.84 8.55
CA GLU A 79 -18.96 -11.96 9.48
C GLU A 79 -18.92 -11.51 10.95
N LEU A 80 -18.48 -10.28 11.24
CA LEU A 80 -18.58 -9.66 12.57
C LEU A 80 -20.02 -9.55 13.05
N LEU A 81 -20.90 -9.05 12.20
CA LEU A 81 -22.33 -8.89 12.52
C LEU A 81 -23.02 -10.24 12.85
N LYS A 82 -22.45 -11.36 12.40
CA LYS A 82 -22.91 -12.72 12.72
C LYS A 82 -22.38 -13.24 14.07
N GLY A 83 -21.83 -12.37 14.91
CA GLY A 83 -21.32 -12.70 16.24
C GLY A 83 -19.88 -13.22 16.26
N ARG A 84 -19.10 -12.96 15.20
CA ARG A 84 -17.70 -13.42 15.11
C ARG A 84 -16.68 -12.27 15.06
N ARG A 85 -15.90 -12.15 16.13
CA ARG A 85 -14.43 -11.94 16.12
C ARG A 85 -13.91 -10.72 15.30
N LYS A 86 -13.88 -9.55 15.97
CA LYS A 86 -13.04 -8.35 15.75
C LYS A 86 -13.65 -7.19 14.94
N ASP A 87 -13.50 -5.98 15.46
CA ASP A 87 -13.96 -4.72 14.89
C ASP A 87 -12.99 -4.24 13.81
N ILE A 88 -13.47 -4.08 12.57
CA ILE A 88 -12.63 -3.76 11.41
C ILE A 88 -13.13 -2.45 10.80
N TYR A 89 -12.22 -1.49 10.64
CA TYR A 89 -12.47 -0.19 10.02
C TYR A 89 -11.66 -0.02 8.74
N LEU A 90 -12.27 0.58 7.72
CA LEU A 90 -11.63 0.92 6.45
C LEU A 90 -11.59 2.42 6.26
N HIS A 91 -10.41 2.95 5.95
CA HIS A 91 -10.20 4.31 5.49
C HIS A 91 -9.70 4.30 4.04
N MET A 92 -10.46 4.98 3.16
CA MET A 92 -10.08 5.21 1.78
C MET A 92 -9.40 6.57 1.69
N GLU A 93 -8.11 6.57 1.39
CA GLU A 93 -7.30 7.76 1.26
C GLU A 93 -7.12 8.12 -0.22
N HIS A 94 -7.15 9.42 -0.51
CA HIS A 94 -6.82 9.95 -1.83
C HIS A 94 -5.75 11.04 -1.68
N PHE A 95 -4.50 10.65 -1.90
CA PHE A 95 -3.39 11.59 -1.97
C PHE A 95 -3.20 12.08 -3.40
N SER A 96 -3.11 13.40 -3.59
CA SER A 96 -3.10 14.04 -4.92
C SER A 96 -1.78 13.91 -5.69
N TRP A 97 -0.77 13.26 -5.10
CA TRP A 97 0.57 13.10 -5.67
C TRP A 97 0.85 11.65 -6.10
N ALA A 98 -0.07 10.73 -5.83
CA ALA A 98 0.03 9.31 -6.18
C ALA A 98 -0.72 8.98 -7.46
#